data_AF-A0A968UKZ5-F1
#
_entry.id   AF-A0A968UKZ5-F1
#
_cell.length_a   1.000
_cell.length_b   1.000
_cell.length_c   1.000
_cell.angle_alpha   90.00
_cell.angle_beta   90.00
_cell.angle_gamma   90.00
#
_symmetry.space_group_name_H-M   'P 1'
#
loop_
_entity.id
_entity.type
_entity.pdbx_description
1 polymer ?
#
loop_
_entity_poly.entity_id
_entity_poly.type
_entity_poly.pdbx_seq_one_letter_code
_entity_poly.pdbx_strand_id
1 'polypeptide(L)'
;MTRNRFGVIHIEGSPGYAEYQAEYGETGVSEDPPSERDLQIPDDSESALKEISDKLSLNKLSHKESVTRIGNFFETNFTYSLKNARKTSINRFLQHSRSGHCEYFATAGVLILRYSGIPARYAVGFSAHEWNDMEKQVVVRTRHAHAWTLAWVNGKWVDADFTPSTWRDSESESISQWHWLTDIWDYGIFLFQRWKWEKTDRGAYAFWLIVPLALILARRFLASEKTRRTKKPTP
;
A
#
# COMPACT_ATOMS: atom_id res chain seq x y z
N MET A 1 12.82 -21.01 0.29
CA MET A 1 11.91 -20.20 1.10
C MET A 1 12.46 -20.16 2.51
N THR A 2 12.94 -19.01 2.98
CA THR A 2 13.46 -18.83 4.34
C THR A 2 12.56 -17.86 5.08
N ARG A 3 12.16 -18.21 6.31
CA ARG A 3 11.34 -17.35 7.18
C ARG A 3 12.20 -16.83 8.31
N ASN A 4 12.19 -15.52 8.54
CA ASN A 4 12.86 -14.94 9.70
C ASN A 4 11.91 -14.87 10.92
N ARG A 5 12.43 -14.49 12.08
CA ARG A 5 11.66 -14.33 13.33
C ARG A 5 10.55 -13.26 13.26
N PHE A 6 10.56 -12.39 12.25
CA PHE A 6 9.60 -11.31 12.03
C PHE A 6 8.52 -11.72 11.01
N GLY A 7 8.37 -13.01 10.75
CA GLY A 7 7.40 -13.51 9.80
C GLY A 7 7.70 -13.23 8.33
N VAL A 8 8.80 -12.56 7.99
CA VAL A 8 9.17 -12.25 6.60
C VAL A 8 9.63 -13.51 5.90
N ILE A 9 9.05 -13.77 4.73
CA ILE A 9 9.34 -14.91 3.88
C ILE A 9 10.16 -14.43 2.68
N HIS A 10 11.39 -14.91 2.55
CA HIS A 10 12.20 -14.70 1.36
C HIS A 10 12.07 -15.90 0.42
N ILE A 11 11.68 -15.64 -0.83
CA ILE A 11 11.51 -16.64 -1.87
C ILE A 11 12.57 -16.37 -2.96
N GLU A 12 13.68 -17.10 -2.90
CA GLU A 12 14.66 -17.12 -3.99
C GLU A 12 14.09 -17.89 -5.18
N GLY A 13 14.17 -17.30 -6.37
CA GLY A 13 13.75 -17.95 -7.62
C GLY A 13 12.24 -17.98 -7.85
N SER A 14 11.48 -17.03 -7.28
CA SER A 14 10.03 -16.99 -7.50
C SER A 14 9.72 -16.92 -8.99
N PRO A 15 8.92 -17.85 -9.54
CA PRO A 15 8.36 -17.67 -10.87
C PRO A 15 7.54 -16.37 -10.84
N GLY A 16 7.47 -15.67 -11.98
CA GLY A 16 6.81 -14.36 -12.07
C GLY A 16 5.32 -14.34 -11.67
N TYR A 17 4.75 -15.51 -11.36
CA TYR A 17 3.44 -15.71 -10.76
C TYR A 17 3.57 -16.64 -9.55
N ALA A 18 3.07 -16.20 -8.39
CA ALA A 18 3.00 -17.01 -7.17
C ALA A 18 1.58 -16.94 -6.62
N GLU A 19 0.96 -18.11 -6.44
CA GLU A 19 -0.30 -18.24 -5.71
C GLU A 19 0.04 -18.50 -4.24
N TYR A 20 -0.58 -17.75 -3.35
CA TYR A 20 -0.40 -17.90 -1.91
C TYR A 20 -1.76 -17.80 -1.21
N GLN A 21 -1.90 -18.57 -0.14
CA GLN A 21 -3.06 -18.47 0.72
C GLN A 21 -2.76 -17.45 1.82
N ALA A 22 -3.58 -16.42 1.92
CA ALA A 22 -3.53 -15.48 3.03
C ALA A 22 -4.43 -15.99 4.15
N GLU A 23 -3.90 -16.10 5.36
CA GLU A 23 -4.68 -16.36 6.56
C GLU A 23 -5.07 -15.02 7.20
N TYR A 24 -6.31 -14.92 7.67
CA TYR A 24 -6.84 -13.74 8.35
C TYR A 24 -7.38 -14.16 9.74
N GLY A 25 -7.00 -13.42 10.78
CA GLY A 25 -7.43 -13.66 12.16
C GLY A 25 -7.12 -12.48 13.07
N GLU A 26 -7.74 -12.43 14.25
CA GLU A 26 -7.56 -11.33 15.23
C GLU A 26 -6.13 -11.24 15.78
N THR A 27 -5.42 -12.37 15.79
CA THR A 27 -3.99 -12.40 16.01
C THR A 27 -3.34 -12.35 14.64
N GLY A 28 -2.86 -11.17 14.24
CA GLY A 28 -1.86 -11.09 13.17
C GLY A 28 -0.73 -12.09 13.43
N VAL A 29 0.05 -12.41 12.39
CA VAL A 29 1.23 -13.30 12.43
C VAL A 29 1.83 -13.30 13.84
N SER A 30 1.92 -14.48 14.50
CA SER A 30 2.38 -14.60 15.88
C SER A 30 3.72 -13.87 16.08
N GLU A 31 3.64 -12.60 16.45
CA GLU A 31 4.77 -11.71 16.66
C GLU A 31 5.30 -11.98 18.07
N ASP A 32 6.62 -12.07 18.19
CA ASP A 32 7.27 -12.22 19.49
C ASP A 32 6.83 -11.09 20.44
N PRO A 33 6.69 -11.36 21.76
CA PRO A 33 6.47 -10.32 22.77
C PRO A 33 7.50 -9.19 22.66
N PRO A 34 7.20 -8.00 23.21
CA PRO A 34 8.12 -6.87 23.15
C PRO A 34 9.50 -7.18 23.74
N SER A 35 10.52 -6.60 23.12
CA SER A 35 11.92 -6.61 23.57
C SER A 35 12.41 -5.19 23.85
N GLU A 36 13.60 -5.02 24.44
CA GLU A 36 14.19 -3.70 24.68
C GLU A 36 14.30 -2.84 23.41
N ARG A 37 14.51 -3.47 22.24
CA ARG A 37 14.56 -2.79 20.94
C ARG A 37 13.24 -2.10 20.58
N ASP A 38 12.13 -2.60 21.10
CA ASP A 38 10.81 -2.05 20.86
C ASP A 38 10.57 -0.78 21.71
N LEU A 39 11.53 -0.36 22.54
CA LEU A 39 11.53 0.87 23.34
C LEU A 39 12.66 1.85 22.97
N GLN A 40 13.60 1.44 22.12
CA GLN A 40 14.76 2.26 21.75
C GLN A 40 14.36 3.45 20.88
N ILE A 41 14.87 4.63 21.23
CA ILE A 41 14.75 5.87 20.47
C ILE A 41 16.15 6.41 20.12
N PRO A 42 16.31 7.16 19.02
CA PRO A 42 17.55 7.89 18.74
C PRO A 42 17.75 9.08 19.69
N ASP A 43 18.98 9.29 20.16
CA ASP A 43 19.35 10.37 21.08
C ASP A 43 19.02 11.77 20.54
N ASP A 44 19.16 11.98 19.23
CA ASP A 44 18.91 13.27 18.57
C ASP A 44 17.43 13.66 18.57
N SER A 45 16.53 12.72 18.81
CA SER A 45 15.09 12.89 18.73
C SER A 45 14.44 13.11 20.11
N GLU A 46 15.18 12.86 21.20
CA GLU A 46 14.65 12.87 22.56
C GLU A 46 13.97 14.21 22.95
N SER A 47 14.60 15.33 22.60
CA SER A 47 14.06 16.67 22.91
C SER A 47 12.71 16.95 22.25
N ALA A 48 12.56 16.59 20.97
CA ALA A 48 11.31 16.75 20.23
C ALA A 48 10.22 15.81 20.76
N LEU A 49 10.58 14.57 21.09
CA LEU A 49 9.66 13.58 21.65
C LEU A 49 9.18 13.97 23.05
N LYS A 50 10.08 14.52 23.88
CA LYS A 50 9.73 15.06 25.21
C LYS A 50 8.70 16.17 25.12
N GLU A 51 8.91 17.14 24.24
CA GLU A 51 7.98 18.25 24.03
C GLU A 51 6.57 17.74 23.68
N ILE A 52 6.47 16.78 22.76
CA ILE A 52 5.19 16.19 22.35
C ILE A 52 4.56 15.38 23.47
N SER A 53 5.34 14.55 24.16
CA SER A 53 4.87 13.73 25.27
C SER A 53 4.30 14.58 26.40
N ASP A 54 5.00 15.66 26.79
CA ASP A 54 4.56 16.59 27.82
C ASP A 54 3.29 17.34 27.38
N LYS A 55 3.27 17.84 26.13
CA LYS A 55 2.11 18.53 25.55
C LYS A 55 0.85 17.66 25.55
N LEU A 56 1.00 16.36 25.28
CA LEU A 56 -0.12 15.41 25.25
C LEU A 56 -0.39 14.76 26.62
N SER A 57 0.48 15.01 27.61
CA SER A 57 0.46 14.39 28.94
C SER A 57 0.42 12.86 28.91
N LEU A 58 1.19 12.25 27.99
CA LEU A 58 1.14 10.80 27.72
C LEU A 58 1.55 9.95 28.94
N ASN A 59 2.42 10.48 29.78
CA ASN A 59 2.87 9.84 31.03
C ASN A 59 1.76 9.63 32.07
N LYS A 60 0.59 10.25 31.91
CA LYS A 60 -0.57 10.11 32.82
C LYS A 60 -1.66 9.21 32.24
N LEU A 61 -1.47 8.69 31.03
CA LEU A 61 -2.47 7.94 30.28
C LEU A 61 -2.14 6.45 30.25
N SER A 62 -3.17 5.61 30.15
CA SER A 62 -2.98 4.20 29.81
C SER A 62 -2.43 4.05 28.38
N HIS A 63 -1.84 2.91 28.05
CA HIS A 63 -1.29 2.66 26.70
C HIS A 63 -2.35 2.89 25.61
N LYS A 64 -3.57 2.41 25.84
CA LYS A 64 -4.69 2.57 24.91
C LYS A 64 -5.06 4.05 24.72
N GLU A 65 -5.17 4.80 25.81
CA GLU A 65 -5.49 6.23 25.76
C GLU A 65 -4.38 7.04 25.09
N SER A 66 -3.11 6.68 25.31
CA SER A 66 -1.96 7.29 24.63
C SER A 66 -2.05 7.10 23.11
N VAL A 67 -2.32 5.87 22.64
CA VAL A 67 -2.50 5.60 21.20
C VAL A 67 -3.63 6.47 20.62
N THR A 68 -4.80 6.51 21.27
CA THR A 68 -5.91 7.35 20.81
C THR A 68 -5.56 8.84 20.82
N ARG A 69 -4.87 9.32 21.86
CA ARG A 69 -4.47 10.72 21.99
C ARG A 69 -3.49 11.14 20.89
N ILE A 70 -2.53 10.27 20.57
CA ILE A 70 -1.55 10.48 19.50
C ILE A 70 -2.26 10.52 18.14
N GLY A 71 -3.18 9.59 17.87
CA GLY A 71 -3.97 9.61 16.65
C GLY A 71 -4.75 10.91 16.45
N ASN A 72 -5.46 11.36 17.49
CA ASN A 72 -6.18 12.64 17.44
C ASN A 72 -5.24 13.85 17.24
N PHE A 73 -4.04 13.79 17.82
CA PHE A 73 -3.04 14.83 17.64
C PHE A 73 -2.59 14.93 16.18
N PHE A 74 -2.29 13.81 15.52
CA PHE A 74 -1.93 13.79 14.10
C PHE A 74 -3.08 14.22 13.20
N GLU A 75 -4.30 13.70 13.42
CA GLU A 75 -5.49 14.07 12.62
C GLU A 75 -5.76 15.58 12.67
N THR A 76 -5.57 16.21 13.84
CA THR A 76 -5.91 17.64 14.04
C THR A 76 -4.79 18.59 13.59
N ASN A 77 -3.52 18.19 13.73
CA ASN A 77 -2.39 19.12 13.61
C ASN A 77 -1.50 18.89 12.39
N PHE A 78 -1.71 17.81 11.64
CA PHE A 78 -0.83 17.39 10.54
C PHE A 78 -1.61 17.18 9.25
N THR A 79 -0.90 17.27 8.13
CA THR A 79 -1.49 17.15 6.80
C THR A 79 -0.74 16.13 5.95
N TYR A 80 -1.47 15.18 5.37
CA TYR A 80 -0.89 14.22 4.43
C TYR A 80 -0.45 14.91 3.14
N SER A 81 0.79 14.66 2.68
CA SER A 81 1.31 15.23 1.43
C SER A 81 2.42 14.41 0.81
N LEU A 82 2.32 14.17 -0.50
CA LEU A 82 3.35 13.52 -1.32
C LEU A 82 4.36 14.51 -1.93
N LYS A 83 4.08 15.83 -1.91
CA LYS A 83 4.79 16.82 -2.74
C LYS A 83 6.16 17.27 -2.19
N ASN A 84 6.40 17.21 -0.88
CA ASN A 84 7.55 17.86 -0.23
C ASN A 84 8.40 16.94 0.67
N ALA A 85 8.23 15.63 0.56
CA ALA A 85 8.67 14.71 1.60
C ALA A 85 10.15 14.30 1.56
N ARG A 86 10.94 14.72 0.56
CA ARG A 86 12.26 14.11 0.32
C ARG A 86 13.42 14.55 1.24
N LYS A 87 13.25 15.47 2.21
CA LYS A 87 14.38 16.00 3.02
C LYS A 87 14.04 16.48 4.44
N THR A 88 12.96 16.00 5.06
CA THR A 88 12.58 16.48 6.40
C THR A 88 13.05 15.48 7.45
N SER A 89 13.77 15.93 8.48
CA SER A 89 14.08 15.05 9.63
C SER A 89 12.81 14.80 10.45
N ILE A 90 12.75 13.71 11.21
CA ILE A 90 11.57 13.41 12.03
C ILE A 90 11.28 14.51 13.06
N ASN A 91 12.32 15.12 13.63
CA ASN A 91 12.21 16.25 14.53
C ASN A 91 11.55 17.45 13.84
N ARG A 92 11.99 17.78 12.62
CA ARG A 92 11.39 18.87 11.84
C ARG A 92 9.96 18.55 11.46
N PHE A 93 9.64 17.30 11.16
CA PHE A 93 8.27 16.87 10.89
C PHE A 93 7.35 17.11 12.10
N LEU A 94 7.76 16.65 13.28
CA LEU A 94 7.00 16.79 14.53
C LEU A 94 6.79 18.26 14.95
N GLN A 95 7.85 19.06 14.89
CA GLN A 95 7.83 20.41 15.45
C GLN A 95 7.36 21.48 14.45
N HIS A 96 7.77 21.35 13.17
CA HIS A 96 7.68 22.45 12.20
C HIS A 96 6.85 22.12 10.96
N SER A 97 7.24 21.12 10.16
CA SER A 97 6.62 20.92 8.83
C SER A 97 5.19 20.42 8.93
N ARG A 98 4.92 19.55 9.91
CA ARG A 98 3.62 18.91 10.18
C ARG A 98 2.93 18.36 8.93
N SER A 99 3.72 18.02 7.92
CA SER A 99 3.22 17.51 6.65
C SER A 99 4.22 16.51 6.06
N GLY A 100 3.71 15.37 5.60
CA GLY A 100 4.49 14.24 5.10
C GLY A 100 3.58 13.10 4.60
N HIS A 101 4.18 11.99 4.20
CA HIS A 101 3.48 10.75 3.81
C HIS A 101 3.48 9.72 4.95
N CYS A 102 2.85 8.56 4.71
CA CYS A 102 2.61 7.50 5.70
C CYS A 102 3.86 7.12 6.51
N GLU A 103 5.02 6.99 5.87
CA GLU A 103 6.28 6.67 6.57
C GLU A 103 6.65 7.67 7.67
N TYR A 104 6.37 8.97 7.50
CA TYR A 104 6.62 9.99 8.53
C TYR A 104 5.70 9.79 9.73
N PHE A 105 4.41 9.57 9.49
CA PHE A 105 3.41 9.35 10.54
C PHE A 105 3.70 8.06 11.30
N ALA A 106 4.01 6.97 10.60
CA ALA A 106 4.39 5.70 11.20
C ALA A 106 5.68 5.82 12.02
N THR A 107 6.73 6.46 11.47
CA THR A 107 7.98 6.67 12.20
C THR A 107 7.79 7.53 13.45
N ALA A 108 7.07 8.64 13.31
CA ALA A 108 6.79 9.55 14.42
C ALA A 108 5.96 8.88 15.51
N GLY A 109 4.93 8.14 15.12
CA GLY A 109 4.08 7.37 16.03
C GLY A 109 4.86 6.35 16.85
N VAL A 110 5.69 5.55 16.19
CA VAL A 110 6.60 4.60 16.85
C VAL A 110 7.46 5.33 17.89
N LEU A 111 8.14 6.41 17.50
CA LEU A 111 9.06 7.10 18.39
C LEU A 111 8.37 7.76 19.59
N ILE A 112 7.18 8.35 19.40
CA ILE A 112 6.41 8.95 20.50
C ILE A 112 5.95 7.86 21.49
N LEU A 113 5.47 6.72 20.99
CA LEU A 113 5.06 5.60 21.83
C LEU A 113 6.24 5.05 22.63
N ARG A 114 7.39 4.83 21.97
CA ARG A 114 8.62 4.35 22.60
C ARG A 114 9.11 5.28 23.70
N TYR A 115 9.15 6.58 23.41
CA TYR A 115 9.49 7.60 24.41
C TYR A 115 8.54 7.57 25.62
N SER A 116 7.27 7.24 25.39
CA SER A 116 6.24 7.11 26.44
C SER A 116 6.27 5.76 27.17
N GLY A 117 7.27 4.91 26.92
CA GLY A 117 7.40 3.59 27.54
C GLY A 117 6.48 2.51 26.95
N ILE A 118 5.82 2.79 25.81
CA ILE A 118 4.94 1.85 25.13
C ILE A 118 5.76 1.16 24.03
N PRO A 119 5.95 -0.17 24.09
CA PRO A 119 6.66 -0.85 23.03
C PRO A 119 5.96 -0.69 21.68
N ALA A 120 6.72 -0.32 20.66
CA ALA A 120 6.18 -0.05 19.33
C ALA A 120 7.11 -0.53 18.21
N ARG A 121 6.53 -0.98 17.09
CA ARG A 121 7.24 -1.40 15.87
C ARG A 121 6.74 -0.63 14.66
N TYR A 122 7.65 -0.41 13.72
CA TYR A 122 7.32 0.13 12.41
C TYR A 122 6.94 -1.02 11.49
N ALA A 123 5.78 -0.90 10.83
CA ALA A 123 5.27 -1.90 9.90
C ALA A 123 5.06 -1.29 8.51
N VAL A 124 5.31 -2.09 7.48
CA VAL A 124 5.09 -1.74 6.08
C VAL A 124 4.42 -2.89 5.36
N GLY A 125 3.63 -2.55 4.35
CA GLY A 125 2.88 -3.52 3.57
C GLY A 125 1.98 -2.80 2.58
N PHE A 126 0.78 -3.33 2.41
CA PHE A 126 -0.20 -2.76 1.48
C PHE A 126 -1.52 -2.51 2.20
N SER A 127 -2.07 -1.31 2.02
CA SER A 127 -3.42 -0.95 2.44
C SER A 127 -4.31 -0.85 1.21
N ALA A 128 -4.73 -1.99 0.67
CA ALA A 128 -5.52 -2.05 -0.55
C ALA A 128 -7.02 -1.85 -0.29
N HIS A 129 -7.63 -0.96 -1.06
CA HIS A 129 -9.07 -0.69 -1.03
C HIS A 129 -9.72 -0.81 -2.43
N GLU A 130 -8.92 -1.13 -3.45
CA GLU A 130 -9.37 -1.22 -4.82
C GLU A 130 -10.09 -2.55 -5.05
N TRP A 131 -11.35 -2.46 -5.46
CA TRP A 131 -12.15 -3.58 -5.86
C TRP A 131 -12.21 -3.68 -7.39
N ASN A 132 -11.86 -4.83 -7.95
CA ASN A 132 -12.04 -5.11 -9.37
C ASN A 132 -13.35 -5.86 -9.60
N ASP A 133 -14.29 -5.20 -10.26
CA ASP A 133 -15.61 -5.77 -10.53
C ASP A 133 -15.63 -6.90 -11.54
N MET A 134 -14.64 -6.99 -12.43
CA MET A 134 -14.52 -8.06 -13.42
C MET A 134 -13.96 -9.34 -12.78
N GLU A 135 -12.95 -9.20 -11.92
CA GLU A 135 -12.28 -10.31 -11.25
C GLU A 135 -12.97 -10.72 -9.95
N LYS A 136 -13.84 -9.87 -9.39
CA LYS A 136 -14.50 -10.04 -8.08
C LYS A 136 -13.49 -10.23 -6.95
N GLN A 137 -12.41 -9.44 -7.00
CA GLN A 137 -11.28 -9.53 -6.09
C GLN A 137 -10.77 -8.14 -5.69
N VAL A 138 -10.11 -8.07 -4.54
CA VAL A 138 -9.35 -6.89 -4.11
C VAL A 138 -8.01 -6.88 -4.83
N VAL A 139 -7.68 -5.78 -5.49
CA VAL A 139 -6.42 -5.64 -6.22
C VAL A 139 -5.40 -4.93 -5.34
N VAL A 140 -4.24 -5.57 -5.17
CA VAL A 140 -3.10 -5.00 -4.44
C VAL A 140 -2.05 -4.54 -5.45
N ARG A 141 -1.70 -3.25 -5.42
CA ARG A 141 -0.76 -2.63 -6.36
C ARG A 141 0.31 -1.86 -5.60
N THR A 142 1.42 -1.54 -6.27
CA THR A 142 2.52 -0.75 -5.69
C THR A 142 2.07 0.57 -5.09
N ARG A 143 1.05 1.23 -5.66
CA ARG A 143 0.51 2.48 -5.10
C ARG A 143 -0.11 2.32 -3.71
N HIS A 144 -0.67 1.14 -3.42
CA HIS A 144 -1.27 0.83 -2.11
C HIS A 144 -0.20 0.58 -1.03
N ALA A 145 1.09 0.76 -1.33
CA ALA A 145 2.16 0.63 -0.35
C ALA A 145 1.92 1.60 0.81
N HIS A 146 1.88 1.07 2.02
CA HIS A 146 1.53 1.83 3.22
C HIS A 146 2.42 1.46 4.39
N ALA A 147 2.60 2.42 5.30
CA ALA A 147 3.37 2.27 6.52
C ALA A 147 2.50 2.65 7.73
N TRP A 148 2.56 1.86 8.79
CA TRP A 148 1.80 2.10 10.02
C TRP A 148 2.61 1.73 11.26
N THR A 149 2.06 2.04 12.45
CA THR A 149 2.67 1.68 13.73
C THR A 149 2.00 0.45 14.31
N LEU A 150 2.77 -0.46 14.87
CA LEU A 150 2.28 -1.50 15.78
C LEU A 150 2.56 -1.05 17.22
N ALA A 151 1.56 -1.09 18.08
CA ALA A 151 1.69 -0.73 19.50
C ALA A 151 1.38 -1.93 20.40
N TRP A 152 2.11 -2.07 21.51
CA TRP A 152 1.83 -3.10 22.50
C TRP A 152 0.81 -2.61 23.54
N VAL A 153 -0.44 -3.06 23.40
CA VAL A 153 -1.56 -2.63 24.23
C VAL A 153 -2.26 -3.86 24.81
N ASN A 154 -2.40 -3.91 26.13
CA ASN A 154 -3.11 -4.99 26.84
C ASN A 154 -2.61 -6.40 26.49
N GLY A 155 -1.29 -6.58 26.35
CA GLY A 155 -0.69 -7.89 26.09
C GLY A 155 -0.77 -8.37 24.65
N LYS A 156 -1.09 -7.49 23.69
CA LYS A 156 -1.09 -7.82 22.26
C LYS A 156 -0.58 -6.66 21.41
N TRP A 157 -0.06 -7.00 20.24
CA TRP A 157 0.23 -6.03 19.18
C TRP A 157 -1.09 -5.56 18.56
N VAL A 158 -1.24 -4.24 18.42
CA VAL A 158 -2.38 -3.62 17.75
C VAL A 158 -1.90 -2.70 16.64
N ASP A 159 -2.57 -2.73 15.50
CA ASP A 159 -2.36 -1.77 14.42
C ASP A 159 -2.83 -0.38 14.87
N ALA A 160 -1.92 0.58 14.81
CA ALA A 160 -2.13 1.98 15.11
C ALA A 160 -1.67 2.81 13.90
N ASP A 161 -2.60 3.09 12.99
CA ASP A 161 -2.35 4.00 11.88
C ASP A 161 -2.61 5.44 12.33
N PHE A 162 -1.56 6.26 12.25
CA PHE A 162 -1.60 7.68 12.59
C PHE A 162 -1.63 8.58 11.35
N THR A 163 -1.73 7.99 10.16
CA THR A 163 -1.85 8.72 8.91
C THR A 163 -3.24 9.35 8.82
N PRO A 164 -3.36 10.68 8.62
CA PRO A 164 -4.64 11.35 8.61
C PRO A 164 -5.60 10.80 7.55
N SER A 165 -6.88 10.69 7.86
CA SER A 165 -7.90 10.03 7.01
C SER A 165 -7.95 10.51 5.56
N THR A 166 -7.60 11.78 5.32
CA THR A 166 -7.45 12.43 4.01
C THR A 166 -6.46 11.75 3.04
N TRP A 167 -5.62 10.84 3.53
CA TRP A 167 -4.66 10.13 2.70
C TRP A 167 -5.33 9.33 1.56
N ARG A 168 -6.48 8.71 1.83
CA ARG A 168 -7.22 7.92 0.82
C ARG A 168 -7.69 8.76 -0.36
N ASP A 169 -8.21 9.96 -0.08
CA ASP A 169 -8.66 10.88 -1.11
C ASP A 169 -7.47 11.35 -1.95
N SER A 170 -6.35 11.68 -1.31
CA SER A 170 -5.12 12.11 -2.00
C SER A 170 -4.49 11.02 -2.88
N GLU A 171 -4.62 9.75 -2.48
CA GLU A 171 -4.21 8.60 -3.29
C GLU A 171 -5.13 8.46 -4.52
N SER A 172 -6.44 8.61 -4.33
CA SER A 172 -7.44 8.55 -5.41
C SER A 172 -7.25 9.67 -6.45
N GLU A 173 -6.88 10.88 -6.04
CA GLU A 173 -6.59 12.00 -6.93
C GLU A 173 -5.32 11.80 -7.76
N SER A 174 -4.39 10.95 -7.31
CA SER A 174 -3.18 10.60 -8.04
C SER A 174 -3.42 9.59 -9.18
N ILE A 175 -4.62 9.00 -9.22
CA ILE A 175 -5.01 8.03 -10.24
C ILE A 175 -5.25 8.76 -11.57
N SER A 176 -4.53 8.34 -12.61
CA SER A 176 -4.69 8.89 -13.97
C SER A 176 -6.12 8.65 -14.49
N GLN A 177 -6.68 9.63 -15.20
CA GLN A 177 -7.96 9.51 -15.92
C GLN A 177 -8.02 8.32 -16.92
N TRP A 178 -6.86 7.78 -17.30
CA TRP A 178 -6.72 6.63 -18.19
C TRP A 178 -6.58 5.29 -17.45
N HIS A 179 -6.81 5.26 -16.12
CA HIS A 179 -6.64 4.05 -15.30
C HIS A 179 -7.46 2.85 -15.81
N TRP A 180 -8.65 3.09 -16.35
CA TRP A 180 -9.46 2.04 -16.96
C TRP A 180 -8.77 1.31 -18.14
N LEU A 181 -7.90 1.98 -18.90
CA LEU A 181 -7.11 1.34 -19.95
C LEU A 181 -5.98 0.49 -19.36
N THR A 182 -5.33 0.98 -18.30
CA THR A 182 -4.29 0.20 -17.61
C THR A 182 -4.88 -1.02 -16.93
N ASP A 183 -6.10 -0.95 -16.39
CA ASP A 183 -6.81 -2.10 -15.84
C ASP A 183 -7.11 -3.16 -16.90
N ILE A 184 -7.60 -2.76 -18.08
CA ILE A 184 -7.84 -3.70 -19.19
C ILE A 184 -6.54 -4.36 -19.65
N TRP A 185 -5.45 -3.59 -19.74
CA TRP A 185 -4.15 -4.10 -20.14
C TRP A 185 -3.56 -5.04 -19.09
N ASP A 186 -3.59 -4.67 -17.81
CA ASP A 186 -3.13 -5.49 -16.68
C ASP A 186 -3.93 -6.78 -16.58
N TYR A 187 -5.25 -6.73 -16.77
CA TYR A 187 -6.09 -7.93 -16.83
C TYR A 187 -5.71 -8.82 -18.01
N GLY A 188 -5.44 -8.24 -19.19
CA GLY A 188 -4.93 -8.97 -20.35
C GLY A 188 -3.59 -9.65 -20.09
N ILE A 189 -2.66 -8.96 -19.43
CA ILE A 189 -1.37 -9.52 -19.00
C ILE A 189 -1.59 -10.63 -17.96
N PHE A 190 -2.47 -10.43 -16.97
CA PHE A 190 -2.80 -11.42 -15.96
C PHE A 190 -3.35 -12.71 -16.60
N LEU A 191 -4.32 -12.58 -17.51
CA LEU A 191 -4.87 -13.73 -18.26
C LEU A 191 -3.80 -14.43 -19.09
N PHE A 192 -2.91 -13.68 -19.73
CA PHE A 192 -1.80 -14.24 -20.48
C PHE A 192 -0.77 -14.96 -19.59
N GLN A 193 -0.43 -14.37 -18.43
CA GLN A 193 0.47 -14.98 -17.45
C GLN A 193 -0.14 -16.25 -16.86
N ARG A 194 -1.43 -16.21 -16.51
CA ARG A 194 -2.20 -17.38 -16.06
C ARG A 194 -2.17 -18.47 -17.12
N TRP A 195 -2.53 -18.15 -18.36
CA TRP A 195 -2.50 -19.09 -19.48
C TRP A 195 -1.10 -19.67 -19.75
N LYS A 196 -0.05 -18.84 -19.70
CA LYS A 196 1.33 -19.27 -19.90
C LYS A 196 1.77 -20.28 -18.82
N TRP A 197 1.23 -20.18 -17.61
CA TRP A 197 1.69 -20.95 -16.46
C TRP A 197 0.77 -22.11 -16.06
N GLU A 198 -0.50 -22.08 -16.48
CA GLU A 198 -1.43 -23.19 -16.37
C GLU A 198 -0.92 -24.31 -17.29
N LYS A 199 -0.19 -25.29 -16.71
CA LYS A 199 0.34 -26.51 -17.37
C LYS A 199 -0.81 -27.37 -17.94
N THR A 200 -1.48 -26.88 -18.96
CA THR A 200 -2.41 -27.64 -19.78
C THR A 200 -1.88 -27.61 -21.20
N ASP A 201 -1.41 -28.77 -21.67
CA ASP A 201 -0.82 -29.05 -22.99
C ASP A 201 -1.75 -28.75 -24.20
N ARG A 202 -2.89 -28.07 -23.97
CA ARG A 202 -3.89 -27.65 -24.96
C ARG A 202 -3.98 -26.14 -25.15
N GLY A 203 -3.39 -25.34 -24.25
CA GLY A 203 -3.50 -23.87 -24.27
C GLY A 203 -2.80 -23.21 -25.45
N ALA A 204 -1.67 -23.76 -25.90
CA ALA A 204 -0.79 -23.18 -26.93
C ALA A 204 -1.48 -22.88 -28.27
N TYR A 205 -2.51 -23.64 -28.65
CA TYR A 205 -3.15 -23.52 -29.96
C TYR A 205 -4.21 -22.42 -30.05
N ALA A 206 -4.81 -22.01 -28.93
CA ALA A 206 -5.88 -20.99 -28.94
C ALA A 206 -5.34 -19.59 -29.30
N PHE A 207 -4.12 -19.26 -28.85
CA PHE A 207 -3.47 -17.99 -29.12
C PHE A 207 -3.14 -17.82 -30.62
N TRP A 208 -2.77 -18.92 -31.29
CA TRP A 208 -2.53 -18.95 -32.74
C TRP A 208 -3.80 -18.81 -33.59
N LEU A 209 -5.01 -18.95 -33.01
CA LEU A 209 -6.27 -18.71 -33.72
C LEU A 209 -6.75 -17.25 -33.61
N ILE A 210 -6.41 -16.55 -32.52
CA ILE A 210 -6.85 -15.18 -32.27
C ILE A 210 -6.11 -14.18 -33.17
N VAL A 211 -4.80 -14.36 -33.37
CA VAL A 211 -3.97 -13.49 -34.23
C VAL A 211 -4.47 -13.43 -35.68
N PRO A 212 -4.69 -14.55 -36.40
CA PRO A 212 -5.22 -14.51 -37.75
C PRO A 212 -6.66 -13.97 -37.81
N LEU A 213 -7.50 -14.24 -36.81
CA LEU A 213 -8.86 -13.68 -36.76
C LEU A 213 -8.84 -12.15 -36.61
N ALA A 214 -7.97 -11.62 -35.75
CA ALA A 214 -7.78 -10.18 -35.59
C ALA A 214 -7.24 -9.53 -36.87
N LEU A 215 -6.30 -10.17 -37.57
CA LEU A 215 -5.80 -9.71 -38.87
C LEU A 215 -6.90 -9.72 -39.95
N ILE A 216 -7.76 -10.75 -39.98
CA ILE A 216 -8.89 -10.83 -40.90
C ILE A 216 -9.90 -9.71 -40.63
N LEU A 217 -10.23 -9.45 -39.37
CA LEU A 217 -11.16 -8.40 -38.98
C LEU A 217 -10.59 -7.00 -39.27
N ALA A 218 -9.31 -6.76 -38.96
CA ALA A 218 -8.64 -5.50 -39.28
C ALA A 218 -8.60 -5.24 -40.80
N ARG A 219 -8.31 -6.29 -41.60
CA ARG A 219 -8.35 -6.20 -43.07
C ARG A 219 -9.76 -5.90 -43.58
N ARG A 220 -10.81 -6.51 -42.98
CA ARG A 220 -12.21 -6.24 -43.33
C ARG A 220 -12.63 -4.81 -43.02
N PHE A 221 -12.17 -4.27 -41.88
CA PHE A 221 -12.48 -2.92 -41.45
C PHE A 221 -11.79 -1.88 -42.35
N LEU A 222 -10.50 -2.05 -42.65
CA LEU A 222 -9.75 -1.17 -43.56
C LEU A 222 -10.25 -1.25 -45.02
N ALA A 223 -10.72 -2.41 -45.47
CA ALA A 223 -11.34 -2.57 -46.78
C ALA A 223 -12.72 -1.88 -46.86
N SER A 224 -13.48 -1.87 -45.76
CA SER A 224 -14.78 -1.19 -45.65
C SER A 224 -14.68 0.34 -45.66
N GLU A 225 -13.57 0.91 -45.22
CA GLU A 225 -13.35 2.36 -45.27
C GLU A 225 -13.06 2.86 -46.69
N LYS A 226 -12.38 2.03 -47.50
CA LYS A 226 -11.98 2.38 -48.87
C LYS A 226 -13.16 2.43 -49.84
N THR A 227 -14.20 1.62 -49.62
CA THR A 227 -15.44 1.62 -50.42
C THR A 227 -16.41 2.75 -50.08
N ARG A 228 -16.26 3.39 -48.91
CA ARG A 228 -17.12 4.52 -48.49
C ARG A 228 -16.65 5.87 -49.06
N ARG A 229 -15.39 5.99 -49.46
CA ARG A 229 -14.81 7.21 -50.06
C ARG A 229 -15.05 7.37 -51.57
N THR A 230 -15.54 6.35 -52.28
CA THR A 230 -15.77 6.40 -53.75
C THR A 230 -17.22 6.69 -54.17
N LYS A 231 -18.15 6.88 -53.21
CA LYS A 231 -19.52 7.34 -53.51
C LYS A 231 -19.71 8.78 -53.02
N LYS A 232 -19.19 9.73 -53.79
CA LYS A 232 -19.70 11.12 -53.79
C LYS A 232 -20.52 11.28 -55.08
N PRO A 233 -21.85 11.49 -55.01
CA PRO A 233 -22.58 11.91 -56.19
C PRO A 233 -22.34 13.41 -56.41
N THR A 234 -22.03 13.79 -57.64
CA THR A 234 -22.11 15.17 -58.13
C THR A 234 -22.58 15.15 -59.58
N PRO A 235 -23.36 16.12 -60.04
CA PRO A 235 -24.33 16.97 -59.33
C PRO A 235 -25.78 16.47 -59.49
#